data_AF-A0A524EUQ6-F1
#
_entry.id   AF-A0A524EUQ6-F1
#
_cell.length_a   1.000
_cell.length_b   1.000
_cell.length_c   1.000
_cell.angle_alpha   90.00
_cell.angle_beta   90.00
_cell.angle_gamma   90.00
#
_symmetry.space_group_name_H-M   'P 1'
#
loop_
_entity.id
_entity.type
_entity.pdbx_description
1 polymer ?
#
loop_
_entity_poly.entity_id
_entity_poly.type
_entity_poly.pdbx_seq_one_letter_code
_entity_poly.pdbx_strand_id
1 'polypeptide(L)'
;MNVKGIKTSKILIISLIALIVSNIIVFFLITPSRGQSTDQKNILVISKGNDTLFLQSLQIDEENFNISVVSAEASSIPIGSWIDSIIIFDSILNNDTQTDISNYINAGGSAIIIMGQELHNNASFLEELTLLDNSVYNDSKSLNSESMLFVINDATHPISKNIDWNSTPDIKVANMTIIPDSSLNDTVEQIIDVYPVSKNLDIENNRQPILLEKQYGAGNIILFTGWLEEGANLDFKVWPYFNYLLYTFIFESMQISFQTYPLWPYSPVPHLTEQIIIGIIIIVLTILAIILYVITKRKSRTQMDQATIEALERQAEEEQKKLVEEAKKIEQVIEQKVDPEDEWEAIGVHRQLGGFLFTLFLSLFLVLPQLLVSNFIMPQIIQPYPQAAGWYNYAYNFFQIVWILFDFGTSFALAKYFSEHRVKNPKKAIHYIQIYVWWQIFTGIIQVTIIGFMGSIIFPYTALAHMSWIFVVYSFIQY
;
A
#
# COMPACT_ATOMS: atom_id res chain seq x y z
N MET A 1 54.20 0.41 -13.39
CA MET A 1 52.85 1.00 -13.27
C MET A 1 52.41 0.85 -11.82
N ASN A 2 52.61 1.89 -11.01
CA ASN A 2 52.17 1.89 -9.61
C ASN A 2 50.68 2.23 -9.58
N VAL A 3 49.83 1.21 -9.35
CA VAL A 3 48.39 1.42 -9.14
C VAL A 3 48.24 2.13 -7.81
N LYS A 4 48.03 3.45 -7.85
CA LYS A 4 47.63 4.23 -6.68
C LYS A 4 46.35 3.60 -6.13
N GLY A 5 46.43 3.08 -4.91
CA GLY A 5 45.28 2.53 -4.20
C GLY A 5 44.12 3.52 -4.21
N ILE A 6 42.97 3.05 -4.67
CA ILE A 6 41.71 3.79 -4.66
C ILE A 6 41.41 4.12 -3.20
N LYS A 7 41.66 5.36 -2.78
CA LYS A 7 41.19 5.85 -1.49
C LYS A 7 39.66 5.89 -1.57
N THR A 8 39.00 4.87 -1.05
CA THR A 8 37.56 4.89 -0.83
C THR A 8 37.22 6.13 -0.02
N SER A 9 36.39 6.99 -0.61
CA SER A 9 36.00 8.25 0.02
C SER A 9 35.28 7.92 1.32
N LYS A 10 35.76 8.48 2.45
CA LYS A 10 35.10 8.33 3.75
C LYS A 10 33.62 8.74 3.70
N ILE A 11 33.28 9.66 2.80
CA ILE A 11 31.89 10.09 2.55
C ILE A 11 31.07 8.95 1.94
N LEU A 12 31.64 8.19 1.00
CA LEU A 12 30.96 7.07 0.35
C LEU A 12 30.70 5.94 1.34
N ILE A 13 31.63 5.70 2.28
CA ILE A 13 31.43 4.75 3.39
C ILE A 13 30.33 5.24 4.34
N ILE A 14 30.30 6.53 4.68
CA ILE A 14 29.25 7.10 5.54
C ILE A 14 27.88 7.03 4.86
N SER A 15 27.79 7.33 3.56
CA SER A 15 26.55 7.19 2.78
C SER A 15 26.09 5.74 2.68
N LEU A 16 27.01 4.79 2.49
CA LEU A 16 26.68 3.37 2.45
C LEU A 16 26.20 2.86 3.81
N ILE A 17 26.83 3.30 4.91
CA ILE A 17 26.39 2.98 6.28
C ILE A 17 25.02 3.60 6.54
N ALA A 18 24.77 4.85 6.14
CA ALA A 18 23.45 5.48 6.30
C ALA A 18 22.37 4.72 5.51
N LEU A 19 22.67 4.29 4.27
CA LEU A 19 21.77 3.49 3.46
C LEU A 19 21.48 2.12 4.12
N ILE A 20 22.51 1.42 4.61
CA ILE A 20 22.36 0.13 5.27
C ILE A 20 21.60 0.27 6.59
N VAL A 21 21.92 1.27 7.41
CA VAL A 21 21.27 1.52 8.69
C VAL A 21 19.81 1.92 8.50
N SER A 22 19.48 2.75 7.51
CA SER A 22 18.08 3.08 7.19
C SER A 22 17.28 1.83 6.79
N ASN A 23 17.82 0.97 5.93
CA ASN A 23 17.15 -0.27 5.52
C ASN A 23 17.03 -1.30 6.67
N ILE A 24 18.04 -1.41 7.54
CA ILE A 24 17.98 -2.30 8.71
C ILE A 24 16.95 -1.79 9.72
N ILE A 25 16.84 -0.47 9.94
CA ILE A 25 15.84 0.08 10.86
C ILE A 25 14.42 -0.13 10.31
N VAL A 26 14.22 -0.05 8.99
CA VAL A 26 12.93 -0.42 8.35
C VAL A 26 12.56 -1.88 8.59
N PHE A 27 13.54 -2.78 8.67
CA PHE A 27 13.28 -4.19 9.01
C PHE A 27 12.79 -4.39 10.45
N PHE A 28 13.27 -3.57 11.40
CA PHE A 28 12.84 -3.61 12.80
C PHE A 28 11.50 -2.89 13.06
N LEU A 29 10.97 -2.14 12.09
CA LEU A 29 9.71 -1.39 12.19
C LEU A 29 8.45 -2.25 12.01
N ILE A 30 8.58 -3.56 11.77
CA ILE A 30 7.45 -4.46 11.44
C ILE A 30 7.17 -5.47 12.58
N THR A 31 7.81 -5.35 13.73
CA THR A 31 7.49 -6.23 14.87
C THR A 31 6.29 -5.66 15.64
N PRO A 32 5.11 -6.29 15.61
CA PRO A 32 3.94 -5.77 16.31
C PRO A 32 4.24 -5.63 17.80
N SER A 33 3.88 -4.49 18.37
CA SER A 33 3.93 -4.30 19.82
C SER A 33 2.89 -5.21 20.46
N ARG A 34 3.36 -6.25 21.16
CA ARG A 34 2.50 -7.16 21.91
C ARG A 34 1.87 -6.42 23.09
N GLY A 35 0.55 -6.36 23.15
CA GLY A 35 -0.16 -6.05 24.36
C GLY A 35 -0.16 -7.27 25.29
N GLN A 36 -0.66 -7.11 26.50
CA GLN A 36 -1.11 -8.25 27.29
C GLN A 36 -2.59 -7.99 27.53
N SER A 37 -3.44 -8.63 26.74
CA SER A 37 -4.86 -8.71 27.10
C SER A 37 -5.00 -9.71 28.24
N THR A 38 -5.69 -9.29 29.30
CA THR A 38 -5.88 -10.10 30.52
C THR A 38 -7.17 -10.92 30.49
N ASP A 39 -7.97 -10.83 29.42
CA ASP A 39 -9.30 -11.44 29.30
C ASP A 39 -9.52 -11.99 27.87
N GLN A 40 -8.82 -13.09 27.56
CA GLN A 40 -8.97 -13.83 26.30
C GLN A 40 -10.39 -14.37 26.14
N LYS A 41 -10.97 -14.15 24.96
CA LYS A 41 -12.27 -14.70 24.56
C LYS A 41 -12.08 -16.05 23.91
N ASN A 42 -12.84 -17.04 24.37
CA ASN A 42 -12.83 -18.39 23.84
C ASN A 42 -13.75 -18.46 22.63
N ILE A 43 -13.17 -18.67 21.46
CA ILE A 43 -13.87 -18.72 20.19
C ILE A 43 -13.90 -20.17 19.72
N LEU A 44 -15.09 -20.69 19.43
CA LEU A 44 -15.26 -22.00 18.82
C LEU A 44 -15.54 -21.85 17.33
N VAL A 45 -14.64 -22.35 16.49
CA VAL A 45 -14.82 -22.39 15.03
C VAL A 45 -15.28 -23.78 14.61
N ILE A 46 -16.44 -23.84 13.97
CA ILE A 46 -17.00 -25.05 13.37
C ILE A 46 -16.78 -24.98 11.86
N SER A 47 -15.97 -25.89 11.33
CA SER A 47 -15.51 -25.84 9.94
C SER A 47 -15.31 -27.24 9.35
N LYS A 48 -15.31 -27.33 8.01
CA LYS A 48 -14.97 -28.54 7.25
C LYS A 48 -13.48 -28.62 6.86
N GLY A 49 -12.68 -27.61 7.21
CA GLY A 49 -11.23 -27.57 6.95
C GLY A 49 -10.81 -26.88 5.64
N ASN A 50 -11.71 -26.13 4.99
CA ASN A 50 -11.44 -25.33 3.79
C ASN A 50 -11.22 -23.84 4.12
N ASP A 51 -10.65 -23.56 5.29
CA ASP A 51 -10.63 -22.26 5.96
C ASP A 51 -9.24 -21.84 6.43
N THR A 52 -8.17 -22.43 5.89
CA THR A 52 -6.79 -22.24 6.36
C THR A 52 -6.39 -20.76 6.49
N LEU A 53 -6.64 -19.94 5.46
CA LEU A 53 -6.31 -18.51 5.47
C LEU A 53 -7.18 -17.71 6.46
N PHE A 54 -8.44 -18.12 6.62
CA PHE A 54 -9.36 -17.50 7.58
C PHE A 54 -8.89 -17.76 9.01
N LEU A 55 -8.56 -19.02 9.34
CA LEU A 55 -8.02 -19.40 10.64
C LEU A 55 -6.70 -18.70 10.94
N GLN A 56 -5.79 -18.60 9.97
CA GLN A 56 -4.54 -17.86 10.12
C GLN A 56 -4.78 -16.39 10.45
N SER A 57 -5.74 -15.76 9.76
CA SER A 57 -6.10 -14.35 9.97
C SER A 57 -6.71 -14.13 11.36
N LEU A 58 -7.52 -15.08 11.81
CA LEU A 58 -8.15 -15.03 13.13
C LEU A 58 -7.13 -15.25 14.26
N GLN A 59 -6.13 -16.11 14.05
CA GLN A 59 -5.06 -16.42 15.00
C GLN A 59 -4.01 -15.32 15.15
N ILE A 60 -4.07 -14.23 14.36
CA ILE A 60 -3.12 -13.12 14.50
C ILE A 60 -3.23 -12.47 15.88
N ASP A 61 -4.45 -12.34 16.41
CA ASP A 61 -4.73 -11.74 17.72
C ASP A 61 -4.82 -12.81 18.82
N GLU A 62 -3.69 -13.47 19.08
CA GLU A 62 -3.56 -14.46 20.16
C GLU A 62 -3.79 -13.84 21.55
N GLU A 63 -3.71 -12.50 21.66
CA GLU A 63 -3.93 -11.80 22.92
C GLU A 63 -5.40 -11.73 23.27
N ASN A 64 -6.28 -11.44 22.32
CA ASN A 64 -7.72 -11.34 22.57
C ASN A 64 -8.46 -12.67 22.37
N PHE A 65 -7.93 -13.60 21.56
CA PHE A 65 -8.66 -14.81 21.18
C PHE A 65 -7.95 -16.11 21.55
N ASN A 66 -8.69 -17.02 22.18
CA ASN A 66 -8.34 -18.42 22.32
C ASN A 66 -9.22 -19.25 21.39
N ILE A 67 -8.64 -19.74 20.29
CA ILE A 67 -9.40 -20.35 19.19
C ILE A 67 -9.36 -21.87 19.31
N SER A 68 -10.54 -22.47 19.37
CA SER A 68 -10.75 -23.92 19.28
C SER A 68 -11.45 -24.25 17.97
N VAL A 69 -10.92 -25.21 17.21
CA VAL A 69 -11.50 -25.62 15.92
C VAL A 69 -12.07 -27.02 16.04
N VAL A 70 -13.31 -27.20 15.62
CA VAL A 70 -14.01 -28.49 15.60
C VAL A 70 -14.52 -28.76 14.20
N SER A 71 -14.36 -30.00 13.76
CA SER A 71 -14.93 -30.44 12.47
C SER A 71 -16.46 -30.43 12.55
N ALA A 72 -17.12 -29.86 11.54
CA ALA A 72 -18.57 -29.92 11.39
C ALA A 72 -19.12 -31.36 11.30
N GLU A 73 -18.27 -32.32 10.91
CA GLU A 73 -18.61 -33.74 10.82
C GLU A 73 -18.43 -34.48 12.16
N ALA A 74 -18.01 -33.80 13.23
CA ALA A 74 -17.88 -34.40 14.54
C ALA A 74 -19.23 -34.92 15.06
N SER A 75 -19.22 -36.09 15.70
CA SER A 75 -20.41 -36.73 16.27
C SER A 75 -21.10 -35.90 17.36
N SER A 76 -20.35 -35.01 18.02
CA SER A 76 -20.85 -34.10 19.05
C SER A 76 -19.94 -32.87 19.11
N ILE A 77 -20.53 -31.68 19.09
CA ILE A 77 -19.79 -30.42 19.24
C ILE A 77 -19.96 -29.94 20.69
N PRO A 78 -18.88 -29.82 21.47
CA PRO A 78 -18.98 -29.46 22.88
C PRO A 78 -19.29 -27.97 23.04
N ILE A 79 -20.57 -27.62 23.11
CA ILE A 79 -21.02 -26.26 23.40
C ILE A 79 -21.15 -26.11 24.92
N GLY A 80 -20.26 -25.33 25.52
CA GLY A 80 -20.23 -25.11 26.97
C GLY A 80 -20.19 -23.64 27.34
N SER A 81 -20.43 -23.34 28.62
CA SER A 81 -20.41 -21.97 29.16
C SER A 81 -19.03 -21.29 29.12
N TRP A 82 -17.99 -22.01 28.73
CA TRP A 82 -16.65 -21.49 28.55
C TRP A 82 -16.46 -20.81 27.19
N ILE A 83 -17.40 -20.96 26.25
CA ILE A 83 -17.35 -20.36 24.92
C ILE A 83 -18.02 -18.98 24.96
N ASP A 84 -17.29 -17.97 24.50
CA ASP A 84 -17.81 -16.60 24.39
C ASP A 84 -18.50 -16.35 23.04
N SER A 85 -17.98 -16.93 21.95
CA SER A 85 -18.56 -16.81 20.61
C SER A 85 -18.35 -18.08 19.77
N ILE A 86 -19.32 -18.39 18.92
CA ILE A 86 -19.24 -19.47 17.93
C ILE A 86 -19.11 -18.88 16.52
N ILE A 87 -18.20 -19.42 15.72
CA ILE A 87 -18.06 -19.11 14.30
C ILE A 87 -18.42 -20.36 13.50
N ILE A 88 -19.39 -20.24 12.60
CA ILE A 88 -19.81 -21.31 11.70
C ILE A 88 -19.30 -20.95 10.31
N PHE A 89 -18.34 -21.73 9.83
CA PHE A 89 -17.71 -21.52 8.53
C PHE A 89 -18.23 -22.56 7.54
N ASP A 90 -19.11 -22.12 6.64
CA ASP A 90 -19.72 -22.92 5.57
C ASP A 90 -19.93 -24.41 5.89
N SER A 91 -20.72 -24.68 6.92
CA SER A 91 -20.86 -26.03 7.48
C SER A 91 -22.33 -26.43 7.61
N ILE A 92 -22.68 -27.63 7.12
CA ILE A 92 -24.00 -28.24 7.36
C ILE A 92 -23.98 -28.89 8.74
N LEU A 93 -24.84 -28.41 9.62
CA LEU A 93 -24.96 -28.90 10.99
C LEU A 93 -26.10 -29.91 11.10
N ASN A 94 -25.95 -30.92 11.96
CA ASN A 94 -27.04 -31.84 12.29
C ASN A 94 -28.09 -31.14 13.18
N ASN A 95 -29.33 -31.64 13.21
CA ASN A 95 -30.45 -30.99 13.90
C ASN A 95 -30.20 -30.79 15.41
N ASP A 96 -29.53 -31.73 16.07
CA ASP A 96 -29.20 -31.64 17.49
C ASP A 96 -28.24 -30.47 17.74
N THR A 97 -27.19 -30.35 16.92
CA THR A 97 -26.21 -29.26 16.98
C THR A 97 -26.86 -27.91 16.66
N GLN A 98 -27.75 -27.85 15.66
CA GLN A 98 -28.49 -26.63 15.33
C GLN A 98 -29.32 -26.16 16.52
N THR A 99 -29.99 -27.09 17.21
CA THR A 99 -30.79 -26.80 18.41
C THR A 99 -29.91 -26.31 19.56
N ASP A 100 -28.76 -26.97 19.80
CA ASP A 100 -27.82 -26.59 20.86
C ASP A 100 -27.23 -25.20 20.64
N ILE A 101 -26.82 -24.87 19.41
CA ILE A 101 -26.33 -23.52 19.06
C ILE A 101 -27.44 -22.49 19.20
N SER A 102 -28.66 -22.79 18.72
CA SER A 102 -29.79 -21.86 18.85
C SER A 102 -30.13 -21.58 20.31
N ASN A 103 -30.09 -22.60 21.18
CA ASN A 103 -30.26 -22.43 22.62
C ASN A 103 -29.13 -21.61 23.26
N TYR A 104 -27.88 -21.83 22.83
CA TYR A 104 -26.73 -21.05 23.28
C TYR A 104 -26.88 -19.57 22.93
N ILE A 105 -27.25 -19.24 21.68
CA ILE A 105 -27.45 -17.85 21.25
C ILE A 105 -28.64 -17.24 22.01
N ASN A 106 -29.75 -17.96 22.11
CA ASN A 106 -30.93 -17.47 22.83
C ASN A 106 -30.63 -17.16 24.31
N ALA A 107 -29.71 -17.92 24.93
CA ALA A 107 -29.24 -17.69 26.29
C ALA A 107 -28.26 -16.51 26.46
N GLY A 108 -27.85 -15.85 25.37
CA GLY A 108 -26.94 -14.70 25.38
C GLY A 108 -25.60 -14.93 24.71
N GLY A 109 -25.36 -16.12 24.13
CA GLY A 109 -24.16 -16.39 23.35
C GLY A 109 -24.14 -15.66 22.01
N SER A 110 -22.96 -15.45 21.43
CA SER A 110 -22.82 -14.83 20.12
C SER A 110 -22.49 -15.83 19.02
N ALA A 111 -22.98 -15.56 17.80
CA ALA A 111 -22.70 -16.39 16.64
C ALA A 111 -22.31 -15.55 15.42
N ILE A 112 -21.31 -16.02 14.68
CA ILE A 112 -20.91 -15.47 13.39
C ILE A 112 -21.06 -16.59 12.35
N ILE A 113 -21.77 -16.30 11.28
CA ILE A 113 -22.03 -17.25 10.21
C ILE A 113 -21.39 -16.72 8.93
N ILE A 114 -20.46 -17.48 8.38
CA ILE A 114 -19.83 -17.20 7.10
C ILE A 114 -20.44 -18.15 6.06
N MET A 115 -21.13 -17.59 5.08
CA MET A 115 -21.69 -18.36 3.98
C MET A 115 -20.59 -18.95 3.09
N GLY A 116 -20.87 -20.10 2.52
CA GLY A 116 -20.14 -20.68 1.39
C GLY A 116 -21.06 -21.56 0.56
N GLN A 117 -20.48 -22.54 -0.13
CA GLN A 117 -21.22 -23.42 -1.02
C GLN A 117 -22.23 -24.32 -0.29
N GLU A 118 -21.90 -24.81 0.90
CA GLU A 118 -22.76 -25.73 1.65
C GLU A 118 -23.99 -25.01 2.22
N LEU A 119 -23.79 -23.87 2.88
CA LEU A 119 -24.89 -23.04 3.41
C LEU A 119 -25.70 -22.38 2.29
N HIS A 120 -25.10 -22.11 1.13
CA HIS A 120 -25.84 -21.73 -0.07
C HIS A 120 -26.85 -22.83 -0.47
N ASN A 121 -26.38 -24.08 -0.51
CA ASN A 121 -27.19 -25.22 -0.92
C ASN A 121 -28.27 -25.55 0.12
N ASN A 122 -27.94 -25.49 1.41
CA ASN A 122 -28.84 -25.81 2.52
C ASN A 122 -28.80 -24.74 3.61
N ALA A 123 -29.79 -23.86 3.60
CA ALA A 123 -29.94 -22.76 4.56
C ALA A 123 -30.90 -23.10 5.74
N SER A 124 -31.17 -24.39 6.01
CA SER A 124 -32.06 -24.82 7.11
C SER A 124 -31.68 -24.21 8.47
N PHE A 125 -30.39 -24.09 8.76
CA PHE A 125 -29.93 -23.47 10.00
C PHE A 125 -30.23 -21.97 10.07
N LEU A 126 -30.19 -21.26 8.94
CA LEU A 126 -30.55 -19.83 8.90
C LEU A 126 -32.04 -19.61 9.14
N GLU A 127 -32.88 -20.56 8.71
CA GLU A 127 -34.31 -20.60 8.99
C GLU A 127 -34.60 -20.85 10.48
N GLU A 128 -33.89 -21.79 11.10
CA GLU A 128 -33.99 -22.07 12.56
C GLU A 128 -33.67 -20.82 13.38
N LEU A 129 -32.65 -20.05 12.96
CA LEU A 129 -32.28 -18.76 13.56
C LEU A 129 -33.21 -17.60 13.16
N THR A 130 -34.24 -17.89 12.37
CA THR A 130 -35.23 -16.93 11.84
C THR A 130 -34.61 -15.79 11.03
N LEU A 131 -33.42 -15.98 10.45
CA LEU A 131 -32.76 -14.99 9.60
C LEU A 131 -33.48 -14.85 8.25
N LEU A 132 -33.99 -15.98 7.72
CA LEU A 132 -34.67 -16.02 6.44
C LEU A 132 -35.84 -17.01 6.40
N ASP A 133 -36.74 -16.81 5.45
CA ASP A 133 -37.73 -17.79 5.01
C ASP A 133 -37.11 -18.69 3.93
N ASN A 134 -36.93 -19.96 4.27
CA ASN A 134 -36.24 -20.92 3.42
C ASN A 134 -37.02 -21.30 2.16
N SER A 135 -38.35 -21.16 2.17
CA SER A 135 -39.17 -21.42 0.98
C SER A 135 -38.91 -20.35 -0.09
N VAL A 136 -38.98 -19.08 0.31
CA VAL A 136 -38.69 -17.93 -0.56
C VAL A 136 -37.22 -17.91 -0.96
N TYR A 137 -36.32 -18.22 -0.03
CA TYR A 137 -34.89 -18.31 -0.29
C TYR A 137 -34.57 -19.38 -1.34
N ASN A 138 -35.07 -20.61 -1.20
CA ASN A 138 -34.74 -21.66 -2.17
C ASN A 138 -35.31 -21.40 -3.58
N ASP A 139 -36.44 -20.71 -3.67
CA ASP A 139 -37.04 -20.35 -4.96
C ASP A 139 -36.26 -19.27 -5.72
N SER A 140 -35.54 -18.40 -4.99
CA SER A 140 -34.95 -17.18 -5.56
C SER A 140 -33.45 -16.99 -5.29
N LYS A 141 -32.81 -17.88 -4.52
CA LYS A 141 -31.37 -17.81 -4.25
C LYS A 141 -30.58 -17.90 -5.55
N SER A 142 -29.52 -17.12 -5.61
CA SER A 142 -28.59 -17.15 -6.73
C SER A 142 -27.19 -16.84 -6.26
N LEU A 143 -26.21 -17.13 -7.11
CA LEU A 143 -24.87 -16.62 -6.95
C LEU A 143 -24.74 -15.30 -7.70
N ASN A 144 -23.81 -14.45 -7.25
CA ASN A 144 -23.51 -13.23 -7.97
C ASN A 144 -22.97 -13.55 -9.39
N SER A 145 -23.58 -12.92 -10.39
CA SER A 145 -23.28 -13.15 -11.81
C SER A 145 -22.14 -12.29 -12.34
N GLU A 146 -21.81 -11.21 -11.64
CA GLU A 146 -20.69 -10.33 -11.93
C GLU A 146 -19.98 -9.92 -10.62
N SER A 147 -18.84 -9.23 -10.74
CA SER A 147 -18.16 -8.67 -9.58
C SER A 147 -19.06 -7.67 -8.85
N MET A 148 -19.00 -7.66 -7.52
CA MET A 148 -19.83 -6.80 -6.69
C MET A 148 -18.97 -5.80 -5.90
N LEU A 149 -19.42 -4.55 -5.82
CA LEU A 149 -18.76 -3.46 -5.09
C LEU A 149 -19.52 -3.13 -3.81
N PHE A 150 -18.81 -2.76 -2.76
CA PHE A 150 -19.39 -2.47 -1.45
C PHE A 150 -20.04 -1.09 -1.38
N VAL A 151 -21.13 -0.99 -0.63
CA VAL A 151 -21.80 0.26 -0.27
C VAL A 151 -22.29 0.18 1.18
N ILE A 152 -22.13 1.28 1.91
CA ILE A 152 -22.58 1.36 3.31
C ILE A 152 -24.09 1.53 3.34
N ASN A 153 -24.78 0.68 4.10
CA ASN A 153 -26.21 0.83 4.36
C ASN A 153 -26.45 1.59 5.67
N ASP A 154 -25.85 1.13 6.77
CA ASP A 154 -25.87 1.84 8.05
C ASP A 154 -24.51 2.49 8.34
N ALA A 155 -24.44 3.83 8.19
CA ALA A 155 -23.24 4.61 8.47
C ALA A 155 -22.97 4.85 9.97
N THR A 156 -23.94 4.58 10.83
CA THR A 156 -23.82 4.76 12.29
C THR A 156 -23.28 3.52 12.99
N HIS A 157 -23.45 2.35 12.37
CA HIS A 157 -22.95 1.08 12.87
C HIS A 157 -21.42 1.09 13.11
N PRO A 158 -20.91 0.52 14.23
CA PRO A 158 -19.49 0.56 14.54
C PRO A 158 -18.58 -0.08 13.47
N ILE A 159 -19.01 -1.18 12.85
CA ILE A 159 -18.26 -1.82 11.74
C ILE A 159 -18.14 -0.88 10.53
N SER A 160 -19.24 -0.24 10.13
CA SER A 160 -19.26 0.69 8.99
C SER A 160 -18.42 1.94 9.22
N LYS A 161 -18.37 2.41 10.48
CA LYS A 161 -17.65 3.63 10.86
C LYS A 161 -16.14 3.44 10.93
N ASN A 162 -15.67 2.27 11.37
CA ASN A 162 -14.25 2.02 11.66
C ASN A 162 -13.47 1.44 10.47
N ILE A 163 -14.16 1.14 9.36
CA ILE A 163 -13.58 0.52 8.16
C ILE A 163 -13.87 1.40 6.95
N ASP A 164 -12.86 1.71 6.14
CA ASP A 164 -13.06 2.41 4.87
C ASP A 164 -13.45 1.42 3.76
N TRP A 165 -14.75 1.19 3.61
CA TRP A 165 -15.34 0.28 2.63
C TRP A 165 -15.09 0.68 1.17
N ASN A 166 -14.68 1.92 0.90
CA ASN A 166 -14.27 2.31 -0.45
C ASN A 166 -12.93 1.70 -0.88
N SER A 167 -12.13 1.24 0.08
CA SER A 167 -10.86 0.56 -0.17
C SER A 167 -11.00 -0.95 -0.36
N THR A 168 -12.21 -1.48 -0.14
CA THR A 168 -12.50 -2.91 -0.18
C THR A 168 -12.43 -3.43 -1.62
N PRO A 169 -11.74 -4.57 -1.87
CA PRO A 169 -11.79 -5.27 -3.15
C PRO A 169 -13.20 -5.67 -3.55
N ASP A 170 -13.42 -5.87 -4.85
CA ASP A 170 -14.67 -6.44 -5.34
C ASP A 170 -14.83 -7.91 -4.92
N ILE A 171 -16.06 -8.32 -4.63
CA ILE A 171 -16.40 -9.72 -4.47
C ILE A 171 -16.51 -10.36 -5.85
N LYS A 172 -15.78 -11.46 -6.07
CA LYS A 172 -15.66 -12.08 -7.40
C LYS A 172 -16.91 -12.86 -7.77
N VAL A 173 -17.10 -13.04 -9.08
CA VAL A 173 -18.19 -13.82 -9.66
C VAL A 173 -18.31 -15.20 -9.02
N ALA A 174 -19.53 -15.62 -8.72
CA ALA A 174 -19.87 -16.91 -8.12
C ALA A 174 -19.27 -17.18 -6.72
N ASN A 175 -18.76 -16.16 -6.02
CA ASN A 175 -18.19 -16.28 -4.67
C ASN A 175 -19.03 -15.51 -3.62
N MET A 176 -20.33 -15.36 -3.85
CA MET A 176 -21.26 -14.76 -2.91
C MET A 176 -22.64 -15.35 -3.12
N THR A 177 -23.32 -15.62 -2.01
CA THR A 177 -24.74 -15.96 -2.02
C THR A 177 -25.57 -14.69 -2.03
N ILE A 178 -26.40 -14.52 -3.05
CA ILE A 178 -27.42 -13.47 -3.08
C ILE A 178 -28.63 -13.97 -2.29
N ILE A 179 -28.92 -13.27 -1.18
CA ILE A 179 -30.12 -13.49 -0.38
C ILE A 179 -31.19 -12.49 -0.85
N PRO A 180 -32.33 -12.95 -1.39
CA PRO A 180 -33.42 -12.07 -1.80
C PRO A 180 -33.98 -11.28 -0.61
N ASP A 181 -34.19 -9.97 -0.75
CA ASP A 181 -34.76 -9.13 0.33
C ASP A 181 -36.10 -9.67 0.84
N SER A 182 -36.93 -10.21 -0.06
CA SER A 182 -38.23 -10.80 0.32
C SER A 182 -38.11 -12.07 1.17
N SER A 183 -36.92 -12.68 1.24
CA SER A 183 -36.66 -13.84 2.09
C SER A 183 -36.13 -13.44 3.47
N LEU A 184 -35.61 -12.23 3.63
CA LEU A 184 -35.07 -11.76 4.92
C LEU A 184 -36.22 -11.44 5.88
N ASN A 185 -35.99 -11.75 7.15
CA ASN A 185 -36.92 -11.37 8.21
C ASN A 185 -36.79 -9.86 8.51
N ASP A 186 -37.92 -9.19 8.81
CA ASP A 186 -37.97 -7.75 9.12
C ASP A 186 -37.09 -7.32 10.30
N THR A 187 -36.69 -8.26 11.17
CA THR A 187 -35.79 -7.98 12.31
C THR A 187 -34.31 -8.04 11.96
N VAL A 188 -33.94 -8.35 10.71
CA VAL A 188 -32.55 -8.40 10.27
C VAL A 188 -32.12 -7.01 9.84
N GLU A 189 -31.05 -6.52 10.46
CA GLU A 189 -30.43 -5.24 10.12
C GLU A 189 -29.36 -5.44 9.05
N GLN A 190 -29.44 -4.66 7.97
CA GLN A 190 -28.45 -4.68 6.90
C GLN A 190 -27.38 -3.61 7.18
N ILE A 191 -26.14 -4.02 7.41
CA ILE A 191 -25.05 -3.10 7.77
C ILE A 191 -24.34 -2.62 6.50
N ILE A 192 -23.91 -3.58 5.68
CA ILE A 192 -23.18 -3.35 4.43
C ILE A 192 -23.86 -4.13 3.32
N ASP A 193 -24.04 -3.46 2.20
CA ASP A 193 -24.56 -4.06 0.97
C ASP A 193 -23.46 -4.06 -0.09
N VAL A 194 -23.75 -4.78 -1.17
CA VAL A 194 -22.98 -4.73 -2.40
C VAL A 194 -23.89 -4.52 -3.59
N TYR A 195 -23.34 -4.01 -4.69
CA TYR A 195 -24.06 -3.86 -5.95
C TYR A 195 -23.19 -4.33 -7.12
N PRO A 196 -23.80 -4.79 -8.23
CA PRO A 196 -23.06 -5.24 -9.40
C PRO A 196 -22.27 -4.10 -10.08
N VAL A 197 -21.02 -4.36 -10.49
CA VAL A 197 -20.15 -3.34 -11.11
C VAL A 197 -20.82 -2.65 -12.32
N SER A 198 -21.58 -3.39 -13.13
CA SER A 198 -22.28 -2.81 -14.29
C SER A 198 -23.38 -1.79 -13.93
N LYS A 199 -23.82 -1.76 -12.66
CA LYS A 199 -24.95 -0.97 -12.16
C LYS A 199 -24.56 0.25 -11.33
N ASN A 200 -23.33 0.75 -11.48
CA ASN A 200 -22.83 1.89 -10.70
C ASN A 200 -23.63 3.20 -10.84
N LEU A 201 -24.49 3.33 -11.87
CA LEU A 201 -25.38 4.48 -12.04
C LEU A 201 -26.75 4.31 -11.34
N ASP A 202 -27.05 3.11 -10.85
CA ASP A 202 -28.33 2.73 -10.25
C ASP A 202 -28.12 1.82 -9.04
N ILE A 203 -27.27 2.29 -8.11
CA ILE A 203 -26.84 1.51 -6.93
C ILE A 203 -28.05 1.11 -6.09
N GLU A 204 -28.95 2.06 -5.79
CA GLU A 204 -30.07 1.86 -4.85
C GLU A 204 -31.01 0.71 -5.22
N ASN A 205 -31.30 0.52 -6.52
CA ASN A 205 -32.21 -0.53 -6.97
C ASN A 205 -31.54 -1.90 -7.12
N ASN A 206 -30.20 -1.97 -7.01
CA ASN A 206 -29.42 -3.18 -7.24
C ASN A 206 -28.55 -3.55 -6.03
N ARG A 207 -28.82 -2.97 -4.85
CA ARG A 207 -28.18 -3.36 -3.59
C ARG A 207 -28.53 -4.80 -3.25
N GLN A 208 -27.58 -5.52 -2.69
CA GLN A 208 -27.73 -6.88 -2.20
C GLN A 208 -27.00 -6.97 -0.85
N PRO A 209 -27.62 -7.50 0.19
CA PRO A 209 -27.02 -7.53 1.51
C PRO A 209 -25.79 -8.45 1.55
N ILE A 210 -24.69 -7.96 2.13
CA ILE A 210 -23.47 -8.77 2.34
C ILE A 210 -23.14 -8.98 3.81
N LEU A 211 -23.37 -7.98 4.65
CA LEU A 211 -23.16 -8.04 6.09
C LEU A 211 -24.47 -7.72 6.79
N LEU A 212 -24.98 -8.72 7.50
CA LEU A 212 -26.28 -8.70 8.17
C LEU A 212 -26.07 -8.93 9.66
N GLU A 213 -26.92 -8.33 10.47
CA GLU A 213 -26.96 -8.53 11.91
C GLU A 213 -28.38 -8.81 12.39
N LYS A 214 -28.52 -9.67 13.40
CA LYS A 214 -29.81 -9.95 14.03
C LYS A 214 -29.63 -10.31 15.49
N GLN A 215 -30.39 -9.63 16.34
CA GLN A 215 -30.59 -10.06 17.71
C GLN A 215 -31.49 -11.30 17.76
N TYR A 216 -31.03 -12.36 18.44
CA TYR A 216 -31.76 -13.61 18.59
C TYR A 216 -31.80 -14.02 20.07
N GLY A 217 -32.95 -13.82 20.70
CA GLY A 217 -33.08 -13.98 22.15
C GLY A 217 -32.28 -12.91 22.89
N ALA A 218 -31.41 -13.35 23.81
CA ALA A 218 -30.47 -12.46 24.49
C ALA A 218 -29.13 -12.30 23.76
N GLY A 219 -28.87 -13.10 22.72
CA GLY A 219 -27.63 -13.09 21.95
C GLY A 219 -27.75 -12.33 20.63
N ASN A 220 -26.65 -12.31 19.88
CA ASN A 220 -26.56 -11.60 18.61
C ASN A 220 -25.85 -12.44 17.55
N ILE A 221 -26.28 -12.26 16.30
CA ILE A 221 -25.86 -13.04 15.15
C ILE A 221 -25.36 -12.10 14.06
N ILE A 222 -24.15 -12.35 13.56
CA ILE A 222 -23.62 -11.69 12.37
C ILE A 222 -23.56 -12.70 11.23
N LEU A 223 -24.13 -12.35 10.08
CA LEU A 223 -24.12 -13.17 8.87
C LEU A 223 -23.37 -12.43 7.77
N PHE A 224 -22.35 -13.10 7.20
CA PHE A 224 -21.60 -12.62 6.05
C PHE A 224 -21.85 -13.52 4.84
N THR A 225 -22.37 -12.95 3.75
CA THR A 225 -22.82 -13.73 2.57
C THR A 225 -21.74 -13.96 1.51
N GLY A 226 -20.61 -13.26 1.63
CA GLY A 226 -19.43 -13.45 0.78
C GLY A 226 -18.65 -14.71 1.17
N TRP A 227 -18.24 -15.49 0.19
CA TRP A 227 -17.55 -16.76 0.46
C TRP A 227 -16.08 -16.53 0.78
N LEU A 228 -15.58 -17.18 1.84
CA LEU A 228 -14.19 -17.03 2.33
C LEU A 228 -13.35 -18.31 2.23
N GLU A 229 -13.90 -19.38 1.66
CA GLU A 229 -13.26 -20.68 1.42
C GLU A 229 -11.94 -20.59 0.61
N GLU A 230 -11.10 -21.64 0.60
CA GLU A 230 -9.90 -21.66 -0.25
C GLU A 230 -10.28 -21.49 -1.73
N GLY A 231 -9.62 -20.56 -2.41
CA GLY A 231 -9.92 -20.19 -3.80
C GLY A 231 -11.00 -19.11 -3.98
N ALA A 232 -11.84 -18.87 -2.97
CA ALA A 232 -12.83 -17.79 -3.01
C ALA A 232 -12.27 -16.46 -2.48
N ASN A 233 -12.65 -15.35 -3.14
CA ASN A 233 -12.40 -13.95 -2.75
C ASN A 233 -11.01 -13.69 -2.14
N LEU A 234 -9.94 -14.20 -2.77
CA LEU A 234 -8.57 -14.03 -2.27
C LEU A 234 -8.19 -12.56 -2.07
N ASP A 235 -8.55 -11.70 -3.02
CA ASP A 235 -8.29 -10.26 -2.96
C ASP A 235 -8.89 -9.63 -1.68
N PHE A 236 -10.11 -10.02 -1.31
CA PHE A 236 -10.78 -9.57 -0.09
C PHE A 236 -10.06 -10.05 1.17
N LYS A 237 -9.52 -11.29 1.18
CA LYS A 237 -8.79 -11.85 2.32
C LYS A 237 -7.42 -11.21 2.55
N VAL A 238 -6.77 -10.69 1.51
CA VAL A 238 -5.48 -9.99 1.62
C VAL A 238 -5.63 -8.47 1.84
N TRP A 239 -6.86 -7.99 1.92
CA TRP A 239 -7.15 -6.58 2.18
C TRP A 239 -6.67 -6.19 3.60
N PRO A 240 -6.00 -5.03 3.79
CA PRO A 240 -5.46 -4.60 5.08
C PRO A 240 -6.47 -4.56 6.24
N TYR A 241 -7.74 -4.32 5.94
CA TYR A 241 -8.80 -4.33 6.96
C TYR A 241 -9.38 -5.72 7.24
N PHE A 242 -9.04 -6.78 6.48
CA PHE A 242 -9.67 -8.10 6.62
C PHE A 242 -9.50 -8.68 8.03
N ASN A 243 -8.28 -8.66 8.58
CA ASN A 243 -8.05 -9.17 9.94
C ASN A 243 -8.80 -8.34 10.98
N TYR A 244 -8.86 -7.02 10.77
CA TYR A 244 -9.61 -6.13 11.65
C TYR A 244 -11.12 -6.36 11.54
N LEU A 245 -11.64 -6.67 10.35
CA LEU A 245 -13.04 -7.03 10.14
C LEU A 245 -13.42 -8.26 10.97
N LEU A 246 -12.59 -9.30 10.98
CA LEU A 246 -12.81 -10.50 11.82
C LEU A 246 -12.80 -10.16 13.32
N TYR A 247 -11.84 -9.32 13.74
CA TYR A 247 -11.80 -8.79 15.11
C TYR A 247 -13.11 -8.06 15.46
N THR A 248 -13.60 -7.18 14.58
CA THR A 248 -14.84 -6.45 14.80
C THR A 248 -16.08 -7.36 14.79
N PHE A 249 -16.13 -8.39 13.94
CA PHE A 249 -17.24 -9.35 13.94
C PHE A 249 -17.40 -10.03 15.30
N ILE A 250 -16.29 -10.45 15.90
CA ILE A 250 -16.33 -11.12 17.21
C ILE A 250 -16.85 -10.18 18.29
N PHE A 251 -16.23 -9.01 18.44
CA PHE A 251 -16.63 -8.09 19.51
C PHE A 251 -18.04 -7.52 19.30
N GLU A 252 -18.44 -7.20 18.06
CA GLU A 252 -19.80 -6.75 17.74
C GLU A 252 -20.84 -7.86 17.95
N SER A 253 -20.54 -9.11 17.57
CA SER A 253 -21.44 -10.23 17.84
C SER A 253 -21.67 -10.44 19.34
N MET A 254 -20.69 -10.09 20.19
CA MET A 254 -20.84 -10.11 21.65
C MET A 254 -21.43 -8.81 22.21
N GLN A 255 -21.69 -7.80 21.38
CA GLN A 255 -22.13 -6.45 21.77
C GLN A 255 -21.18 -5.75 22.75
N ILE A 256 -19.87 -6.00 22.58
CA ILE A 256 -18.79 -5.42 23.38
C ILE A 256 -18.07 -4.34 22.57
N SER A 257 -17.78 -3.20 23.19
CA SER A 257 -16.98 -2.15 22.54
C SER A 257 -15.57 -2.63 22.22
N PHE A 258 -15.10 -2.36 21.01
CA PHE A 258 -13.77 -2.74 20.54
C PHE A 258 -12.91 -1.54 20.15
N GLN A 259 -11.61 -1.77 19.98
CA GLN A 259 -10.66 -0.73 19.61
C GLN A 259 -10.83 -0.31 18.15
N THR A 260 -10.69 0.98 17.86
CA THR A 260 -10.67 1.50 16.48
C THR A 260 -9.44 0.98 15.71
N TYR A 261 -9.52 0.89 14.39
CA TYR A 261 -8.44 0.39 13.53
C TYR A 261 -7.03 0.91 13.90
N PRO A 262 -6.80 2.22 14.15
CA PRO A 262 -5.46 2.73 14.44
C PRO A 262 -4.89 2.36 15.80
N LEU A 263 -5.76 1.93 16.72
CA LEU A 263 -5.41 1.56 18.09
C LEU A 263 -5.22 0.05 18.24
N TRP A 264 -5.81 -0.74 17.34
CA TRP A 264 -5.68 -2.19 17.36
C TRP A 264 -4.24 -2.60 17.03
N PRO A 265 -3.50 -3.29 17.92
CA PRO A 265 -2.05 -3.53 17.78
C PRO A 265 -1.64 -4.26 16.50
N TYR A 266 -2.54 -5.06 15.91
CA TYR A 266 -2.28 -5.86 14.72
C TYR A 266 -2.69 -5.18 13.41
N SER A 267 -3.25 -3.96 13.48
CA SER A 267 -3.52 -3.17 12.29
C SER A 267 -2.21 -2.80 11.57
N PRO A 268 -2.15 -2.88 10.23
CA PRO A 268 -0.97 -2.53 9.45
C PRO A 268 -0.84 -1.01 9.31
N VAL A 269 -0.70 -0.30 10.42
CA VAL A 269 -0.40 1.12 10.49
C VAL A 269 0.75 1.37 11.47
N PRO A 270 1.46 2.50 11.38
CA PRO A 270 2.49 2.83 12.37
C PRO A 270 1.87 3.08 13.74
N HIS A 271 2.21 2.26 14.74
CA HIS A 271 1.83 2.47 16.14
C HIS A 271 2.84 3.37 16.86
N LEU A 272 2.63 3.61 18.16
CA LEU A 272 3.44 4.57 18.92
C LEU A 272 4.95 4.28 18.83
N THR A 273 5.34 3.01 18.91
CA THR A 273 6.75 2.60 18.84
C THR A 273 7.34 2.95 17.48
N GLU A 274 6.62 2.63 16.41
CA GLU A 274 7.02 2.87 15.03
C GLU A 274 7.01 4.36 14.71
N GLN A 275 6.03 5.12 15.20
CA GLN A 275 5.96 6.57 15.09
C GLN A 275 7.19 7.23 15.74
N ILE A 276 7.61 6.77 16.92
CA ILE A 276 8.83 7.25 17.59
C ILE A 276 10.07 6.91 16.75
N ILE A 277 10.17 5.68 16.23
CA ILE A 277 11.31 5.26 15.40
C ILE A 277 11.37 6.09 14.11
N ILE A 278 10.23 6.29 13.42
CA ILE A 278 10.12 7.15 12.23
C ILE A 278 10.61 8.56 12.57
N GLY A 279 10.18 9.12 13.70
CA GLY A 279 10.66 10.41 14.20
C GLY A 279 12.17 10.45 14.44
N ILE A 280 12.74 9.40 15.05
CA ILE A 280 14.19 9.29 15.26
C ILE A 280 14.94 9.23 13.93
N ILE A 281 14.45 8.46 12.94
CA ILE A 281 15.06 8.38 11.61
C ILE A 281 15.11 9.78 10.99
N ILE A 282 14.00 10.51 10.99
CA ILE A 282 13.92 11.87 10.42
C ILE A 282 14.92 12.81 11.11
N ILE A 283 15.04 12.74 12.44
CA ILE A 283 16.02 13.53 13.20
C ILE A 283 17.45 13.15 12.79
N VAL A 284 17.76 11.87 12.67
CA VAL A 284 19.08 11.38 12.25
C VAL A 284 19.41 11.86 10.83
N LEU A 285 18.48 11.73 9.88
CA LEU A 285 18.65 12.22 8.51
C LEU A 285 18.91 13.73 8.48
N THR A 286 18.19 14.49 9.31
CA THR A 286 18.35 15.94 9.44
C THR A 286 19.74 16.29 9.99
N ILE A 287 20.18 15.61 11.06
CA ILE A 287 21.52 15.80 11.64
C ILE A 287 22.60 15.45 10.62
N LEU A 288 22.45 14.34 9.90
CA LEU A 288 23.39 13.92 8.85
C LEU A 288 23.49 14.96 7.74
N ALA A 289 22.36 15.50 7.28
CA ALA A 289 22.35 16.56 6.26
C ALA A 289 23.04 17.85 6.76
N ILE A 290 22.80 18.25 8.02
CA ILE A 290 23.47 19.40 8.64
C ILE A 290 24.98 19.15 8.76
N ILE A 291 25.40 17.96 9.19
CA ILE A 291 26.80 17.57 9.29
C ILE A 291 27.45 17.60 7.89
N LEU A 292 26.79 17.03 6.88
CA LEU A 292 27.25 17.04 5.49
C LEU A 292 27.43 18.48 4.99
N TYR A 293 26.46 19.36 5.29
CA TYR A 293 26.53 20.79 4.97
C TYR A 293 27.70 21.47 5.65
N VAL A 294 27.87 21.29 6.96
CA VAL A 294 28.96 21.93 7.72
C VAL A 294 30.33 21.42 7.25
N ILE A 295 30.50 20.11 7.04
CA ILE A 295 31.75 19.51 6.54
C ILE A 295 32.07 20.06 5.15
N THR A 296 31.10 20.04 4.23
CA THR A 296 31.30 20.51 2.86
C THR A 296 31.57 22.00 2.82
N LYS A 297 30.87 22.80 3.63
CA LYS A 297 31.11 24.25 3.75
C LYS A 297 32.48 24.56 4.34
N ARG A 298 32.94 23.82 5.35
CA ARG A 298 34.30 23.95 5.89
C ARG A 298 35.34 23.56 4.86
N LYS A 299 35.17 22.43 4.16
CA LYS A 299 36.08 21.96 3.11
C LYS A 299 36.11 22.92 1.91
N SER A 300 34.98 23.50 1.54
CA SER A 300 34.89 24.52 0.49
C SER A 300 35.63 25.82 0.82
N ARG A 301 35.82 26.13 2.12
CA ARG A 301 36.63 27.29 2.56
C ARG A 301 38.13 27.00 2.52
N THR A 302 38.55 25.75 2.67
CA THR A 302 39.94 25.31 2.51
C THR A 302 40.17 24.80 1.09
N GLN A 303 40.59 25.69 0.19
CA GLN A 303 40.89 25.39 -1.22
C GLN A 303 39.83 24.51 -1.89
N MET A 304 38.77 25.13 -2.40
CA MET A 304 37.99 24.49 -3.47
C MET A 304 39.00 24.01 -4.52
N ASP A 305 39.13 22.69 -4.64
CA ASP A 305 40.29 21.97 -5.19
C ASP A 305 40.87 22.73 -6.38
N GLN A 306 41.89 23.56 -6.15
CA GLN A 306 42.39 24.51 -7.17
C GLN A 306 42.80 23.73 -8.41
N ALA A 307 43.28 22.49 -8.24
CA ALA A 307 43.56 21.56 -9.32
C ALA A 307 42.32 21.17 -10.14
N THR A 308 41.15 20.99 -9.52
CA THR A 308 39.89 20.66 -10.23
C THR A 308 39.35 21.88 -10.96
N ILE A 309 39.44 23.05 -10.33
CA ILE A 309 39.08 24.32 -10.96
C ILE A 309 39.98 24.62 -12.14
N GLU A 310 41.30 24.51 -11.97
CA GLU A 310 42.29 24.73 -13.04
C GLU A 310 42.14 23.68 -14.14
N ALA A 311 41.82 22.44 -13.81
CA ALA A 311 41.51 21.41 -14.82
C ALA A 311 40.25 21.75 -15.61
N LEU A 312 39.20 22.25 -14.95
CA LEU A 312 37.97 22.69 -15.61
C LEU A 312 38.17 23.98 -16.41
N GLU A 313 38.98 24.92 -15.92
CA GLU A 313 39.36 26.13 -16.65
C GLU A 313 40.21 25.78 -17.88
N ARG A 314 41.15 24.83 -17.77
CA ARG A 314 41.89 24.30 -18.94
C ARG A 314 40.97 23.62 -19.94
N GLN A 315 40.04 22.78 -19.49
CA GLN A 315 39.05 22.16 -20.37
C GLN A 315 38.16 23.21 -21.04
N ALA A 316 37.70 24.21 -20.29
CA ALA A 316 36.88 25.30 -20.84
C ALA A 316 37.68 26.19 -21.81
N GLU A 317 38.97 26.46 -21.55
CA GLU A 317 39.85 27.18 -22.46
C GLU A 317 40.14 26.37 -23.72
N GLU A 318 40.34 25.05 -23.62
CA GLU A 318 40.46 24.15 -24.77
C GLU A 318 39.16 24.13 -25.58
N GLU A 319 38.00 24.04 -24.93
CA GLU A 319 36.69 24.08 -25.56
C GLU A 319 36.43 25.44 -26.22
N GLN A 320 36.80 26.56 -25.58
CA GLN A 320 36.73 27.91 -26.18
C GLN A 320 37.68 28.07 -27.37
N LYS A 321 38.92 27.59 -27.26
CA LYS A 321 39.88 27.62 -28.36
C LYS A 321 39.36 26.79 -29.52
N LYS A 322 38.82 25.60 -29.26
CA LYS A 322 38.12 24.79 -30.27
C LYS A 322 36.96 25.54 -30.90
N LEU A 323 36.08 26.17 -30.11
CA LEU A 323 34.95 26.95 -30.64
C LEU A 323 35.38 28.15 -31.48
N VAL A 324 36.45 28.87 -31.10
CA VAL A 324 36.98 30.01 -31.85
C VAL A 324 37.71 29.56 -33.12
N GLU A 325 38.43 28.44 -33.04
CA GLU A 325 39.13 27.84 -34.18
C GLU A 325 38.14 27.19 -35.17
N GLU A 326 37.08 26.53 -34.67
CA GLU A 326 35.92 26.06 -35.42
C GLU A 326 35.18 27.24 -36.07
N ALA A 327 34.87 28.32 -35.32
CA ALA A 327 34.23 29.50 -35.88
C ALA A 327 35.06 30.16 -36.99
N LYS A 328 36.38 30.25 -36.82
CA LYS A 328 37.30 30.75 -37.86
C LYS A 328 37.39 29.82 -39.07
N LYS A 329 37.44 28.50 -38.85
CA LYS A 329 37.42 27.50 -39.94
C LYS A 329 36.11 27.56 -40.71
N ILE A 330 34.98 27.72 -40.03
CA ILE A 330 33.66 27.86 -40.65
C ILE A 330 33.54 29.18 -41.43
N GLU A 331 34.04 30.29 -40.90
CA GLU A 331 34.08 31.59 -41.60
C GLU A 331 34.93 31.49 -42.89
N GLN A 332 36.07 30.78 -42.82
CA GLN A 332 36.91 30.49 -43.99
C GLN A 332 36.23 29.53 -45.00
N VAL A 333 35.48 28.52 -44.53
CA VAL A 333 34.73 27.57 -45.38
C VAL A 333 33.54 28.26 -46.07
N ILE A 334 32.86 29.19 -45.38
CA ILE A 334 31.77 30.02 -45.94
C ILE A 334 32.31 30.99 -47.01
N GLU A 335 33.48 31.61 -46.79
CA GLU A 335 34.13 32.47 -47.80
C GLU A 335 34.64 31.67 -49.02
N GLN A 336 35.00 30.40 -48.87
CA GLN A 336 35.63 29.61 -49.94
C GLN A 336 34.69 28.70 -50.75
N LYS A 337 33.40 28.53 -50.39
CA LYS A 337 32.46 27.65 -51.13
C LYS A 337 33.07 26.27 -51.49
N VAL A 338 33.80 25.67 -50.56
CA VAL A 338 34.34 24.31 -50.72
C VAL A 338 33.44 23.34 -49.96
N ASP A 339 33.16 22.23 -50.63
CA ASP A 339 32.32 21.11 -50.21
C ASP A 339 32.70 20.61 -48.79
N PRO A 340 31.75 20.48 -47.84
CA PRO A 340 32.06 20.17 -46.46
C PRO A 340 32.32 18.68 -46.28
N GLU A 341 33.58 18.23 -46.33
CA GLU A 341 33.94 16.86 -45.95
C GLU A 341 33.79 16.60 -44.42
N ASP A 342 33.50 17.63 -43.62
CA ASP A 342 33.20 17.49 -42.19
C ASP A 342 31.92 18.27 -41.80
N GLU A 343 30.79 17.88 -42.41
CA GLU A 343 29.44 18.42 -42.11
C GLU A 343 29.07 18.34 -40.62
N TRP A 344 29.74 17.48 -39.85
CA TRP A 344 29.50 17.26 -38.43
C TRP A 344 30.05 18.37 -37.51
N GLU A 345 31.07 19.09 -37.98
CA GLU A 345 31.69 20.22 -37.27
C GLU A 345 31.04 21.56 -37.62
N ALA A 346 30.19 21.60 -38.66
CA ALA A 346 29.48 22.82 -39.03
C ALA A 346 28.53 23.28 -37.91
N ILE A 347 28.36 24.59 -37.71
CA ILE A 347 27.37 25.09 -36.77
C ILE A 347 25.98 24.81 -37.36
N GLY A 348 25.28 23.80 -36.84
CA GLY A 348 23.99 23.37 -37.36
C GLY A 348 23.22 22.41 -36.46
N VAL A 349 22.01 22.07 -36.88
CA VAL A 349 21.08 21.22 -36.12
C VAL A 349 21.56 19.76 -36.04
N HIS A 350 22.46 19.32 -36.92
CA HIS A 350 22.91 17.92 -37.03
C HIS A 350 23.60 17.38 -35.75
N ARG A 351 24.36 18.19 -34.98
CA ARG A 351 24.94 17.77 -33.69
C ARG A 351 23.87 17.52 -32.63
N GLN A 352 22.88 18.41 -32.53
CA GLN A 352 21.73 18.25 -31.64
C GLN A 352 20.85 17.07 -32.07
N LEU A 353 20.64 16.91 -33.38
CA LEU A 353 19.89 15.81 -33.97
C LEU A 353 20.58 14.46 -33.75
N GLY A 354 21.90 14.38 -33.89
CA GLY A 354 22.65 13.15 -33.66
C GLY A 354 22.75 12.78 -32.18
N GLY A 355 22.88 13.77 -31.28
CA GLY A 355 22.73 13.56 -29.84
C GLY A 355 21.32 13.03 -29.50
N PHE A 356 20.29 13.65 -30.07
CA PHE A 356 18.91 13.17 -29.95
C PHE A 356 18.73 11.74 -30.47
N LEU A 357 19.23 11.43 -31.68
CA LEU A 357 19.12 10.10 -32.28
C LEU A 357 19.88 9.05 -31.46
N PHE A 358 21.09 9.36 -30.98
CA PHE A 358 21.84 8.46 -30.10
C PHE A 358 21.08 8.18 -28.80
N THR A 359 20.58 9.22 -28.13
CA THR A 359 19.75 9.06 -26.94
C THR A 359 18.47 8.29 -27.26
N LEU A 360 17.81 8.55 -28.39
CA LEU A 360 16.60 7.85 -28.83
C LEU A 360 16.87 6.34 -29.01
N PHE A 361 17.93 5.95 -29.72
CA PHE A 361 18.26 4.54 -29.92
C PHE A 361 18.69 3.85 -28.63
N LEU A 362 19.48 4.52 -27.78
CA LEU A 362 19.83 4.00 -26.47
C LEU A 362 18.58 3.83 -25.59
N SER A 363 17.68 4.81 -25.60
CA SER A 363 16.39 4.74 -24.91
C SER A 363 15.54 3.60 -25.45
N LEU A 364 15.40 3.43 -26.77
CA LEU A 364 14.67 2.31 -27.37
C LEU A 364 15.23 0.96 -26.95
N PHE A 365 16.56 0.82 -26.90
CA PHE A 365 17.20 -0.40 -26.41
C PHE A 365 16.90 -0.66 -24.93
N LEU A 366 16.94 0.37 -24.09
CA LEU A 366 16.65 0.26 -22.65
C LEU A 366 15.15 0.10 -22.33
N VAL A 367 14.27 0.59 -23.21
CA VAL A 367 12.82 0.44 -23.10
C VAL A 367 12.42 -1.04 -23.14
N LEU A 368 13.09 -1.88 -23.93
CA LEU A 368 12.75 -3.31 -24.01
C LEU A 368 12.92 -4.05 -22.66
N PRO A 369 14.10 -4.03 -21.99
CA PRO A 369 14.23 -4.55 -20.64
C PRO A 369 13.26 -3.92 -19.64
N GLN A 370 13.08 -2.59 -19.71
CA GLN A 370 12.18 -1.89 -18.79
C GLN A 370 10.71 -2.33 -18.96
N LEU A 371 10.24 -2.51 -20.20
CA LEU A 371 8.90 -3.01 -20.48
C LEU A 371 8.73 -4.45 -20.02
N LEU A 372 9.76 -5.29 -20.18
CA LEU A 372 9.75 -6.67 -19.69
C LEU A 372 9.67 -6.70 -18.16
N VAL A 373 10.45 -5.87 -17.47
CA VAL A 373 10.40 -5.78 -16.00
C VAL A 373 9.04 -5.26 -15.54
N SER A 374 8.57 -4.14 -16.10
CA SER A 374 7.34 -3.46 -15.64
C SER A 374 6.04 -4.19 -15.99
N ASN A 375 5.95 -4.85 -17.15
CA ASN A 375 4.71 -5.47 -17.61
C ASN A 375 4.67 -6.99 -17.42
N PHE A 376 5.83 -7.65 -17.27
CA PHE A 376 5.89 -9.10 -17.11
C PHE A 376 6.43 -9.51 -15.74
N ILE A 377 7.67 -9.14 -15.41
CA ILE A 377 8.31 -9.61 -14.16
C ILE A 377 7.59 -9.06 -12.92
N MET A 378 7.34 -7.74 -12.88
CA MET A 378 6.69 -7.13 -11.72
C MET A 378 5.27 -7.68 -11.50
N PRO A 379 4.34 -7.67 -12.48
CA PRO A 379 2.96 -8.06 -12.23
C PRO A 379 2.75 -9.58 -12.16
N GLN A 380 3.60 -10.40 -12.80
CA GLN A 380 3.37 -11.85 -12.86
C GLN A 380 4.24 -12.65 -11.90
N ILE A 381 5.41 -12.14 -11.50
CA ILE A 381 6.39 -12.90 -10.69
C ILE A 381 6.55 -12.28 -9.30
N ILE A 382 6.74 -10.96 -9.21
CA ILE A 382 7.12 -10.30 -7.95
C ILE A 382 5.90 -9.84 -7.14
N GLN A 383 4.94 -9.18 -7.80
CA GLN A 383 3.78 -8.56 -7.18
C GLN A 383 2.51 -8.95 -7.95
N PRO A 384 2.00 -10.18 -7.74
CA PRO A 384 0.84 -10.72 -8.46
C PRO A 384 -0.50 -10.08 -8.04
N TYR A 385 -0.49 -9.18 -7.06
CA TYR A 385 -1.68 -8.55 -6.50
C TYR A 385 -1.93 -7.18 -7.16
N PRO A 386 -2.94 -7.05 -8.05
CA PRO A 386 -3.22 -5.79 -8.76
C PRO A 386 -3.56 -4.64 -7.82
N GLN A 387 -4.19 -4.93 -6.68
CA GLN A 387 -4.53 -3.94 -5.66
C GLN A 387 -3.28 -3.23 -5.11
N ALA A 388 -2.25 -4.01 -4.75
CA ALA A 388 -1.00 -3.46 -4.23
C ALA A 388 -0.27 -2.62 -5.29
N ALA A 389 -0.34 -3.00 -6.57
CA ALA A 389 0.18 -2.19 -7.68
C ALA A 389 -0.61 -0.89 -7.84
N GLY A 390 -1.94 -0.92 -7.66
CA GLY A 390 -2.81 0.24 -7.64
C GLY A 390 -2.42 1.25 -6.55
N TRP A 391 -2.25 0.78 -5.30
CA TRP A 391 -1.79 1.64 -4.20
C TRP A 391 -0.40 2.23 -4.42
N TYR A 392 0.52 1.42 -4.94
CA TYR A 392 1.86 1.90 -5.30
C TYR A 392 1.80 3.01 -6.35
N ASN A 393 1.02 2.83 -7.42
CA ASN A 393 0.85 3.83 -8.46
C ASN A 393 0.19 5.11 -7.93
N TYR A 394 -0.79 4.97 -7.03
CA TYR A 394 -1.43 6.12 -6.39
C TYR A 394 -0.42 6.94 -5.57
N ALA A 395 0.35 6.28 -4.70
CA ALA A 395 1.40 6.93 -3.93
C ALA A 395 2.45 7.56 -4.84
N TYR A 396 2.96 6.81 -5.84
CA TYR A 396 3.93 7.30 -6.83
C TYR A 396 3.47 8.61 -7.49
N ASN A 397 2.24 8.65 -8.01
CA ASN A 397 1.68 9.85 -8.65
C ASN A 397 1.53 11.02 -7.68
N PHE A 398 1.11 10.76 -6.44
CA PHE A 398 1.07 11.78 -5.40
C PHE A 398 2.46 12.39 -5.15
N PHE A 399 3.48 11.54 -5.03
CA PHE A 399 4.86 11.98 -4.80
C PHE A 399 5.46 12.72 -6.01
N GLN A 400 5.05 12.41 -7.24
CA GLN A 400 5.43 13.23 -8.41
C GLN A 400 4.93 14.67 -8.28
N ILE A 401 3.71 14.88 -7.79
CA ILE A 401 3.16 16.22 -7.56
C ILE A 401 3.97 16.94 -6.48
N VAL A 402 4.25 16.26 -5.37
CA VAL A 402 5.11 16.78 -4.29
C VAL A 402 6.49 17.15 -4.84
N TRP A 403 7.10 16.29 -5.66
CA TRP A 403 8.40 16.54 -6.28
C TRP A 403 8.39 17.82 -7.12
N ILE A 404 7.41 17.99 -8.00
CA ILE A 404 7.28 19.19 -8.85
C ILE A 404 7.12 20.46 -8.01
N LEU A 405 6.29 20.40 -6.96
CA LEU A 405 6.04 21.56 -6.08
C LEU A 405 7.30 22.01 -5.35
N PHE A 406 8.07 21.07 -4.81
CA PHE A 406 9.26 21.36 -4.01
C PHE A 406 10.54 21.56 -4.83
N ASP A 407 10.63 21.00 -6.05
CA ASP A 407 11.72 21.33 -6.97
C ASP A 407 11.69 22.82 -7.32
N PHE A 408 10.51 23.44 -7.36
CA PHE A 408 10.31 24.88 -7.60
C PHE A 408 11.03 25.38 -8.87
N GLY A 409 11.15 24.51 -9.88
CA GLY A 409 11.86 24.76 -11.14
C GLY A 409 13.38 24.88 -11.01
N THR A 410 13.96 24.50 -9.87
CA THR A 410 15.42 24.57 -9.66
C THR A 410 16.17 23.60 -10.57
N SER A 411 15.56 22.46 -10.93
CA SER A 411 16.11 21.55 -11.96
C SER A 411 16.27 22.23 -13.33
N PHE A 412 15.25 22.98 -13.77
CA PHE A 412 15.30 23.75 -15.02
C PHE A 412 16.30 24.91 -14.94
N ALA A 413 16.33 25.62 -13.80
CA ALA A 413 17.28 26.69 -13.56
C ALA A 413 18.73 26.17 -13.61
N LEU A 414 18.99 25.01 -12.98
CA LEU A 414 20.29 24.35 -13.03
C LEU A 414 20.70 24.07 -14.49
N ALA A 415 19.86 23.39 -15.26
CA ALA A 415 20.19 23.02 -16.64
C ALA A 415 20.53 24.24 -17.51
N LYS A 416 19.74 25.32 -17.37
CA LYS A 416 19.96 26.59 -18.07
C LYS A 416 21.29 27.25 -17.67
N TYR A 417 21.46 27.55 -16.38
CA TYR A 417 22.61 28.32 -15.90
C TYR A 417 23.93 27.53 -15.95
N PHE A 418 23.87 26.20 -15.78
CA PHE A 418 25.01 25.34 -16.01
C PHE A 418 25.46 25.42 -17.48
N SER A 419 24.52 25.25 -18.42
CA SER A 419 24.84 25.30 -19.86
C SER A 419 25.38 26.66 -20.29
N GLU A 420 24.84 27.75 -19.75
CA GLU A 420 25.29 29.11 -20.04
C GLU A 420 26.72 29.38 -19.55
N HIS A 421 27.05 28.93 -18.33
CA HIS A 421 28.30 29.28 -17.69
C HIS A 421 29.41 28.23 -17.81
N ARG A 422 29.13 27.00 -18.25
CA ARG A 422 30.14 25.91 -18.28
C ARG A 422 31.40 26.30 -19.08
N VAL A 423 31.23 27.02 -20.19
CA VAL A 423 32.31 27.40 -21.10
C VAL A 423 32.98 28.73 -20.70
N LYS A 424 32.20 29.73 -20.28
CA LYS A 424 32.72 31.08 -20.00
C LYS A 424 33.19 31.27 -18.56
N ASN A 425 32.58 30.56 -17.61
CA ASN A 425 32.88 30.68 -16.20
C ASN A 425 32.55 29.36 -15.47
N PRO A 426 33.40 28.33 -15.61
CA PRO A 426 33.14 26.99 -15.05
C PRO A 426 32.97 27.02 -13.52
N LYS A 427 33.67 27.93 -12.82
CA LYS A 427 33.48 28.16 -11.37
C LYS A 427 32.02 28.49 -11.04
N LYS A 428 31.40 29.37 -11.83
CA LYS A 428 30.00 29.77 -11.62
C LYS A 428 29.02 28.66 -11.97
N ALA A 429 29.32 27.86 -13.00
CA ALA A 429 28.51 26.70 -13.37
C ALA A 429 28.43 25.66 -12.23
N ILE A 430 29.56 25.36 -11.56
CA ILE A 430 29.59 24.47 -10.39
C ILE A 430 28.77 25.04 -9.23
N HIS A 431 28.77 26.35 -9.02
CA HIS A 431 28.00 26.96 -7.96
C HIS A 431 26.48 26.72 -8.10
N TYR A 432 25.95 26.73 -9.34
CA TYR A 432 24.54 26.38 -9.57
C TYR A 432 24.25 24.91 -9.26
N ILE A 433 25.18 24.00 -9.56
CA ILE A 433 25.05 22.59 -9.14
C ILE A 433 25.00 22.51 -7.61
N GLN A 434 25.88 23.22 -6.91
CA GLN A 434 25.88 23.23 -5.44
C GLN A 434 24.57 23.75 -4.87
N ILE A 435 24.03 24.85 -5.41
CA ILE A 435 22.74 25.39 -4.98
C ILE A 435 21.63 24.35 -5.17
N TYR A 436 21.56 23.71 -6.35
CA TYR A 436 20.56 22.68 -6.62
C TYR A 436 20.66 21.49 -5.66
N VAL A 437 21.87 20.96 -5.44
CA VAL A 437 22.07 19.82 -4.53
C VAL A 437 21.65 20.18 -3.10
N TRP A 438 22.03 21.36 -2.60
CA TRP A 438 21.63 21.79 -1.26
C TRP A 438 20.15 22.10 -1.14
N TRP A 439 19.54 22.64 -2.20
CA TRP A 439 18.11 22.84 -2.29
C TRP A 439 17.39 21.49 -2.17
N GLN A 440 17.77 20.50 -3.00
CA GLN A 440 17.17 19.18 -3.00
C GLN A 440 17.31 18.44 -1.67
N ILE A 441 18.47 18.51 -1.01
CA ILE A 441 18.65 17.93 0.32
C ILE A 441 17.72 18.62 1.34
N PHE A 442 17.64 19.96 1.31
CA PHE A 442 16.79 20.70 2.24
C PHE A 442 15.30 20.44 2.02
N THR A 443 14.82 20.54 0.79
CA THR A 443 13.42 20.27 0.45
C THR A 443 13.08 18.80 0.64
N GLY A 444 14.00 17.88 0.38
CA GLY A 444 13.84 16.45 0.65
C GLY A 444 13.61 16.15 2.13
N ILE A 445 14.37 16.78 3.05
CA ILE A 445 14.13 16.64 4.50
C ILE A 445 12.74 17.15 4.87
N ILE A 446 12.32 18.28 4.30
CA ILE A 446 10.97 18.81 4.56
C ILE A 446 9.90 17.85 4.07
N GLN A 447 10.04 17.31 2.84
CA GLN A 447 9.11 16.33 2.28
C GLN A 447 9.03 15.08 3.15
N VAL A 448 10.17 14.46 3.49
CA VAL A 448 10.19 13.24 4.29
C VAL A 448 9.63 13.48 5.69
N THR A 449 9.84 14.66 6.26
CA THR A 449 9.28 15.04 7.56
C THR A 449 7.77 15.17 7.50
N ILE A 450 7.25 15.93 6.52
CA ILE A 450 5.81 16.15 6.37
C ILE A 450 5.09 14.84 6.07
N ILE A 451 5.57 14.09 5.06
CA ILE A 451 4.89 12.87 4.63
C ILE A 451 5.10 11.72 5.63
N GLY A 452 6.29 11.60 6.23
CA GLY A 452 6.53 10.64 7.30
C GLY A 452 5.64 10.91 8.52
N PHE A 453 5.42 12.18 8.89
CA PHE A 453 4.49 12.56 9.95
C PHE A 453 3.03 12.30 9.57
N MET A 454 2.62 12.72 8.37
CA MET A 454 1.26 12.47 7.88
C MET A 454 0.95 10.98 7.82
N GLY A 455 1.84 10.18 7.23
CA GLY A 455 1.68 8.75 7.08
C GLY A 455 1.71 7.97 8.39
N SER A 456 2.41 8.47 9.42
CA SER A 456 2.51 7.77 10.71
C SER A 456 1.47 8.19 11.74
N ILE A 457 1.01 9.44 11.72
CA ILE A 457 0.13 9.99 12.77
C ILE A 457 -1.25 10.38 12.23
N ILE A 458 -1.35 10.93 11.01
CA ILE A 458 -2.63 11.43 10.49
C ILE A 458 -3.38 10.35 9.72
N PHE A 459 -2.72 9.72 8.74
CA PHE A 459 -3.34 8.75 7.84
C PHE A 459 -4.02 7.58 8.53
N PRO A 460 -3.48 7.02 9.63
CA PRO A 460 -4.17 5.96 10.36
C PRO A 460 -5.61 6.34 10.74
N TYR A 461 -5.89 7.61 11.07
CA TYR A 461 -7.22 8.08 11.47
C TYR A 461 -8.09 8.59 10.30
N THR A 462 -7.75 8.24 9.07
CA THR A 462 -8.45 8.68 7.85
C THR A 462 -8.78 7.51 6.93
N ALA A 463 -9.51 7.76 5.85
CA ALA A 463 -9.74 6.78 4.77
C ALA A 463 -8.44 6.15 4.22
N LEU A 464 -7.31 6.87 4.31
CA LEU A 464 -6.01 6.43 3.80
C LEU A 464 -5.24 5.52 4.78
N ALA A 465 -5.86 5.05 5.87
CA ALA A 465 -5.16 4.28 6.89
C ALA A 465 -4.45 3.05 6.32
N HIS A 466 -5.10 2.33 5.40
CA HIS A 466 -4.54 1.17 4.70
C HIS A 466 -3.29 1.48 3.86
N MET A 467 -3.05 2.75 3.51
CA MET A 467 -1.87 3.19 2.75
C MET A 467 -0.78 3.84 3.62
N SER A 468 -0.97 3.94 4.94
CA SER A 468 -0.05 4.62 5.87
C SER A 468 1.41 4.20 5.66
N TRP A 469 1.69 2.89 5.71
CA TRP A 469 3.04 2.37 5.50
C TRP A 469 3.58 2.60 4.09
N ILE A 470 2.73 2.55 3.05
CA ILE A 470 3.15 2.80 1.68
C ILE A 470 3.70 4.23 1.56
N PHE A 471 2.99 5.22 2.11
CA PHE A 471 3.45 6.61 2.11
C PHE A 471 4.72 6.82 2.94
N VAL A 472 4.80 6.22 4.12
CA VAL A 472 6.00 6.31 4.97
C VAL A 472 7.21 5.73 4.25
N VAL A 473 7.13 4.49 3.77
CA VAL A 473 8.24 3.81 3.08
C VAL A 473 8.62 4.56 1.81
N TYR A 474 7.64 4.98 1.00
CA TYR A 474 7.93 5.71 -0.24
C TYR A 474 8.61 7.05 0.05
N SER A 475 8.23 7.76 1.11
CA SER A 475 8.90 9.01 1.50
C SER A 475 10.39 8.79 1.78
N PHE A 476 10.74 7.69 2.47
CA PHE A 476 12.12 7.35 2.75
C PHE A 476 12.91 6.90 1.53
N ILE A 477 12.27 6.20 0.58
CA ILE A 477 12.92 5.80 -0.68
C ILE A 477 13.22 7.01 -1.57
N GLN A 478 12.35 8.02 -1.55
CA GLN A 478 12.50 9.22 -2.36
C GLN A 478 13.61 10.15 -1.87
N TYR A 479 13.85 10.22 -0.55
CA TYR A 479 14.91 11.03 0.06
C TYR A 479 16.28 10.37 -0.11
#